data_AF-A0A3D5FGP4-F1
#
_entry.id   AF-A0A3D5FGP4-F1
#
_cell.length_a   1.000
_cell.length_b   1.000
_cell.length_c   1.000
_cell.angle_alpha   90.00
_cell.angle_beta   90.00
_cell.angle_gamma   90.00
#
_symmetry.space_group_name_H-M   'P 1'
#
loop_
_entity.id
_entity.type
_entity.pdbx_description
1 polymer ?
#
loop_
_entity_poly.entity_id
_entity_poly.type
_entity_poly.pdbx_seq_one_letter_code
_entity_poly.pdbx_strand_id
1 'polypeptide(L)'
;MLQKYNDTAAAIALIIFLLGALFYVAQLLFTTESWLAQNGIGPEGIGLARVLGFTWLGISVGLILTFTKGPDGQHMFFIALLIAQIGIFLNLWHQHFIANNSTIFDDAIIVSVLTALLLFGYFKVRSRL
;
A
#
# COMPACT_ATOMS: atom_id res chain seq x y z
N MET A 1 -0.53 20.71 -13.23
CA MET A 1 -0.41 19.78 -12.07
C MET A 1 0.68 20.21 -11.10
N LEU A 2 1.91 20.49 -11.55
CA LEU A 2 3.03 20.90 -10.67
C LEU A 2 2.94 22.32 -10.09
N GLN A 3 2.25 23.25 -10.78
CA GLN A 3 2.06 24.63 -10.30
C GLN A 3 1.33 24.75 -8.94
N LYS A 4 0.59 23.71 -8.51
CA LYS A 4 -0.08 23.69 -7.20
C LYS A 4 0.87 23.54 -6.02
N TYR A 5 2.11 23.09 -6.24
CA TYR A 5 3.10 22.91 -5.16
C TYR A 5 3.86 24.19 -4.81
N ASN A 6 3.77 25.23 -5.65
CA ASN A 6 4.52 26.49 -5.52
C ASN A 6 6.06 26.33 -5.37
N ASP A 7 6.58 25.11 -5.59
CA ASP A 7 7.98 24.71 -5.49
C ASP A 7 8.24 23.59 -6.51
N THR A 8 8.95 23.95 -7.59
CA THR A 8 9.28 23.06 -8.69
C THR A 8 10.24 21.94 -8.27
N ALA A 9 11.17 22.21 -7.35
CA ALA A 9 12.17 21.24 -6.91
C ALA A 9 11.51 20.14 -6.06
N ALA A 10 10.63 20.53 -5.12
CA ALA A 10 9.84 19.59 -4.33
C ALA A 10 8.98 18.70 -5.22
N ALA A 11 8.38 19.27 -6.24
CA ALA A 11 7.48 18.55 -7.12
C ALA A 11 8.21 17.54 -8.04
N ILE A 12 9.43 17.87 -8.51
CA ILE A 12 10.32 16.93 -9.21
C ILE A 12 10.75 15.78 -8.27
N ALA A 13 11.13 16.10 -7.03
CA ALA A 13 11.54 15.09 -6.04
C ALA A 13 10.41 14.07 -5.77
N LEU A 14 9.18 14.55 -5.61
CA LEU A 14 8.02 13.69 -5.38
C LEU A 14 7.69 12.80 -6.60
N ILE A 15 7.91 13.29 -7.83
CA ILE A 15 7.74 12.47 -9.05
C ILE A 15 8.77 11.35 -9.09
N ILE A 16 10.04 11.66 -8.85
CA ILE A 16 11.12 10.65 -8.83
C ILE A 16 10.85 9.61 -7.74
N PHE A 17 10.44 10.06 -6.56
CA PHE A 17 10.04 9.15 -5.49
C PHE A 17 8.87 8.26 -5.90
N LEU A 18 7.83 8.79 -6.55
CA LEU A 18 6.70 8.01 -7.04
C LEU A 18 7.14 6.94 -8.05
N LEU A 19 8.04 7.26 -8.97
CA LEU A 19 8.58 6.28 -9.92
C LEU A 19 9.30 5.14 -9.20
N GLY A 20 10.12 5.46 -8.19
CA GLY A 20 10.77 4.47 -7.34
C GLY A 20 9.77 3.61 -6.55
N ALA A 21 8.75 4.24 -5.96
CA ALA A 21 7.71 3.53 -5.22
C ALA A 21 6.95 2.55 -6.13
N LEU A 22 6.62 2.94 -7.36
CA LEU A 22 5.97 2.07 -8.34
C LEU A 22 6.87 0.90 -8.77
N PHE A 23 8.18 1.10 -8.87
CA PHE A 23 9.13 0.00 -9.07
C PHE A 23 9.08 -1.00 -7.91
N TYR A 24 9.08 -0.53 -6.66
CA TYR A 24 8.95 -1.40 -5.48
C TYR A 24 7.61 -2.13 -5.42
N VAL A 25 6.51 -1.48 -5.81
CA VAL A 25 5.20 -2.17 -5.97
C VAL A 25 5.33 -3.31 -6.96
N ALA A 26 5.93 -3.06 -8.12
CA ALA A 26 6.07 -4.08 -9.14
C ALA A 26 6.93 -5.26 -8.65
N GLN A 27 8.06 -4.94 -8.03
CA GLN A 27 8.99 -5.92 -7.50
C GLN A 27 8.38 -6.79 -6.40
N LEU A 28 7.68 -6.16 -5.45
CA LEU A 28 7.20 -6.81 -4.23
C LEU A 28 5.85 -7.49 -4.38
N LEU A 29 5.05 -7.15 -5.40
CA LEU A 29 3.74 -7.77 -5.67
C LEU A 29 3.73 -8.73 -6.86
N PHE A 30 4.53 -8.47 -7.90
CA PHE A 30 4.46 -9.25 -9.16
C PHE A 30 5.72 -10.06 -9.44
N THR A 31 6.87 -9.67 -8.90
CA THR A 31 8.13 -10.43 -9.08
C THR A 31 8.74 -10.85 -7.74
N THR A 32 7.90 -11.00 -6.72
CA THR A 32 8.29 -11.24 -5.33
C THR A 32 9.22 -12.44 -5.21
N GLU A 33 8.86 -13.56 -5.82
CA GLU A 33 9.56 -14.84 -5.72
C GLU A 33 10.95 -14.76 -6.35
N SER A 34 11.06 -14.13 -7.53
CA SER A 34 12.35 -13.92 -8.20
C SER A 34 13.25 -13.00 -7.38
N TRP A 35 12.69 -11.93 -6.79
CA TRP A 35 13.46 -10.99 -5.99
C TRP A 35 13.95 -11.64 -4.68
N LEU A 36 13.09 -12.39 -3.99
CA LEU A 36 13.46 -13.12 -2.77
C LEU A 36 14.58 -14.13 -3.05
N ALA A 37 14.46 -14.92 -4.13
CA ALA A 37 15.47 -15.89 -4.52
C ALA A 37 16.84 -15.25 -4.81
N GLN A 38 16.86 -14.10 -5.50
CA GLN A 38 18.10 -13.36 -5.78
C GLN A 38 18.76 -12.80 -4.50
N ASN A 39 17.98 -12.59 -3.44
CA ASN A 39 18.47 -12.07 -2.16
C ASN A 39 18.68 -13.18 -1.11
N GLY A 40 18.59 -14.46 -1.51
CA GLY A 40 18.80 -15.60 -0.61
C GLY A 40 17.73 -15.75 0.48
N ILE A 41 16.54 -15.20 0.27
CA ILE A 41 15.41 -15.30 1.19
C ILE A 41 14.47 -16.42 0.71
N GLY A 42 14.07 -17.30 1.63
CA GLY A 42 13.16 -18.40 1.32
C GLY A 42 11.72 -17.94 1.06
N PRO A 43 10.86 -18.85 0.57
CA PRO A 43 9.46 -18.55 0.23
C PRO A 43 8.61 -18.09 1.43
N GLU A 44 9.05 -18.35 2.66
CA GLU A 44 8.45 -17.82 3.88
C GLU A 44 8.41 -16.27 3.90
N GLY A 45 9.31 -15.61 3.18
CA GLY A 45 9.35 -14.15 3.05
C GLY A 45 8.25 -13.56 2.15
N ILE A 46 7.54 -14.37 1.36
CA ILE A 46 6.52 -13.90 0.39
C ILE A 46 5.41 -13.13 1.09
N GLY A 47 4.99 -13.59 2.28
CA GLY A 47 4.05 -12.91 3.18
C GLY A 47 4.42 -11.45 3.39
N LEU A 48 5.55 -11.24 4.04
CA LEU A 48 6.07 -9.94 4.42
C LEU A 48 6.37 -9.05 3.21
N ALA A 49 6.96 -9.62 2.15
CA ALA A 49 7.28 -8.87 0.94
C ALA A 49 6.02 -8.27 0.30
N ARG A 50 4.93 -9.04 0.22
CA ARG A 50 3.67 -8.54 -0.34
C ARG A 50 2.99 -7.52 0.58
N VAL A 51 3.06 -7.67 1.90
CA VAL A 51 2.60 -6.65 2.87
C VAL A 51 3.31 -5.31 2.62
N LEU A 52 4.63 -5.34 2.44
CA LEU A 52 5.42 -4.16 2.09
C LEU A 52 5.04 -3.61 0.71
N GLY A 53 4.82 -4.48 -0.29
CA GLY A 53 4.36 -4.08 -1.62
C GLY A 53 3.04 -3.30 -1.61
N PHE A 54 2.06 -3.75 -0.82
CA PHE A 54 0.79 -3.03 -0.66
C PHE A 54 0.93 -1.71 0.09
N THR A 55 1.89 -1.61 1.02
CA THR A 55 2.24 -0.34 1.67
C THR A 55 2.76 0.67 0.63
N TRP A 56 3.69 0.26 -0.23
CA TRP A 56 4.19 1.09 -1.33
C TRP A 56 3.10 1.48 -2.33
N LEU A 57 2.14 0.60 -2.57
CA LEU A 57 1.00 0.88 -3.45
C LEU A 57 0.11 1.98 -2.84
N GLY A 58 -0.20 1.89 -1.55
CA GLY A 58 -0.96 2.93 -0.85
C GLY A 58 -0.28 4.29 -0.93
N ILE A 59 1.03 4.34 -0.64
CA ILE A 59 1.85 5.56 -0.75
C ILE A 59 1.79 6.12 -2.19
N SER A 60 1.96 5.27 -3.19
CA SER A 60 1.94 5.66 -4.60
C SER A 60 0.60 6.28 -5.00
N VAL A 61 -0.52 5.64 -4.62
CA VAL A 61 -1.85 6.19 -4.89
C VAL A 61 -2.09 7.50 -4.13
N GLY A 62 -1.62 7.59 -2.88
CA GLY A 62 -1.64 8.83 -2.11
C GLY A 62 -0.99 9.98 -2.86
N LEU A 63 0.25 9.79 -3.33
CA LEU A 63 0.99 10.80 -4.10
C LEU A 63 0.32 11.17 -5.42
N ILE A 64 -0.21 10.20 -6.17
CA ILE A 64 -0.97 10.45 -7.40
C ILE A 64 -2.19 11.35 -7.12
N LEU A 65 -2.91 11.06 -6.04
CA LEU A 65 -4.04 11.89 -5.61
C LEU A 65 -3.58 13.30 -5.21
N THR A 66 -2.45 13.42 -4.52
CA THR A 66 -1.86 14.72 -4.16
C THR A 66 -1.50 15.54 -5.40
N PHE A 67 -0.92 14.93 -6.45
CA PHE A 67 -0.62 15.62 -7.71
C PHE A 67 -1.87 16.10 -8.46
N THR A 68 -2.96 15.34 -8.39
CA THR A 68 -4.19 15.64 -9.12
C THR A 68 -5.09 16.63 -8.37
N LYS A 69 -5.23 16.47 -7.05
CA LYS A 69 -6.18 17.22 -6.23
C LYS A 69 -5.53 18.37 -5.45
N GLY A 70 -4.21 18.35 -5.23
CA GLY A 70 -3.47 19.32 -4.41
C GLY A 70 -3.23 18.78 -2.98
N PRO A 71 -2.29 19.35 -2.20
CA PRO A 71 -1.80 18.77 -0.95
C PRO A 71 -2.74 18.86 0.27
N ASP A 72 -3.78 19.68 0.22
CA ASP A 72 -4.56 20.11 1.40
C ASP A 72 -5.52 19.06 1.99
N GLY A 73 -5.42 17.78 1.63
CA GLY A 73 -6.45 16.78 1.92
C GLY A 73 -6.02 15.63 2.83
N GLN A 74 -6.49 15.64 4.09
CA GLN A 74 -6.57 14.41 4.92
C GLN A 74 -7.24 13.25 4.18
N HIS A 75 -8.17 13.56 3.28
CA HIS A 75 -8.87 12.59 2.43
C HIS A 75 -7.91 11.72 1.57
N MET A 76 -6.79 12.27 1.09
CA MET A 76 -5.86 11.52 0.23
C MET A 76 -5.02 10.53 1.05
N PHE A 77 -4.63 10.92 2.27
CA PHE A 77 -4.00 10.04 3.24
C PHE A 77 -4.92 8.87 3.62
N PHE A 78 -6.21 9.14 3.86
CA PHE A 78 -7.18 8.09 4.14
C PHE A 78 -7.40 7.12 2.96
N ILE A 79 -7.40 7.62 1.72
CA ILE A 79 -7.48 6.74 0.54
C ILE A 79 -6.22 5.88 0.39
N ALA A 80 -5.04 6.46 0.57
CA ALA A 80 -3.77 5.73 0.56
C ALA A 80 -3.76 4.59 1.59
N LEU A 81 -4.18 4.90 2.82
CA LEU A 81 -4.31 3.91 3.90
C LEU A 81 -5.32 2.81 3.57
N LEU A 82 -6.49 3.16 3.03
CA LEU A 82 -7.50 2.18 2.65
C LEU A 82 -6.98 1.19 1.61
N ILE A 83 -6.28 1.69 0.59
CA ILE A 83 -5.74 0.85 -0.49
C ILE A 83 -4.67 -0.09 0.04
N ALA A 84 -3.74 0.41 0.85
CA ALA A 84 -2.73 -0.44 1.50
C ALA A 84 -3.39 -1.51 2.37
N GLN A 85 -4.33 -1.10 3.23
CA GLN A 85 -4.99 -2.00 4.17
C GLN A 85 -5.81 -3.10 3.47
N ILE A 86 -6.60 -2.74 2.45
CA ILE A 86 -7.37 -3.70 1.66
C ILE A 86 -6.45 -4.65 0.89
N GLY A 87 -5.37 -4.14 0.32
CA GLY A 87 -4.38 -4.97 -0.37
C GLY A 87 -3.73 -6.01 0.56
N ILE A 88 -3.30 -5.58 1.75
CA ILE A 88 -2.75 -6.47 2.78
C ILE A 88 -3.79 -7.51 3.19
N PHE A 89 -5.03 -7.10 3.45
CA PHE A 89 -6.14 -8.00 3.79
C PHE A 89 -6.34 -9.09 2.74
N LEU A 90 -6.45 -8.72 1.47
CA LEU A 90 -6.66 -9.66 0.37
C LEU A 90 -5.48 -10.63 0.22
N ASN A 91 -4.25 -10.12 0.36
CA ASN A 91 -3.05 -10.93 0.24
C ASN A 91 -2.92 -11.98 1.35
N LEU A 92 -3.22 -11.62 2.60
CA LEU A 92 -3.17 -12.58 3.70
C LEU A 92 -4.23 -13.67 3.52
N TRP A 93 -5.47 -13.32 3.21
CA TRP A 93 -6.48 -14.35 2.95
C TRP A 93 -6.19 -15.22 1.73
N HIS A 94 -5.59 -14.65 0.67
CA HIS A 94 -5.06 -15.44 -0.45
C HIS A 94 -4.00 -16.44 0.02
N GLN A 95 -3.04 -16.01 0.85
CA GLN A 95 -1.99 -16.91 1.34
C GLN A 95 -2.55 -18.03 2.22
N HIS A 96 -3.59 -17.74 3.00
CA HIS A 96 -4.22 -18.72 3.87
C HIS A 96 -5.00 -19.76 3.06
N PHE A 97 -5.89 -19.31 2.17
CA PHE A 97 -6.83 -20.20 1.47
C PHE A 97 -6.29 -20.79 0.16
N ILE A 98 -5.45 -20.07 -0.58
CA ILE A 98 -4.98 -20.47 -1.91
C ILE A 98 -3.56 -21.00 -1.85
N ALA A 99 -2.67 -20.33 -1.11
CA ALA A 99 -1.29 -20.78 -0.94
C ALA A 99 -1.11 -21.81 0.20
N ASN A 100 -2.19 -22.20 0.90
CA ASN A 100 -2.20 -23.15 2.02
C ASN A 100 -1.15 -22.85 3.11
N ASN A 101 -0.85 -21.57 3.35
CA ASN A 101 0.06 -21.15 4.40
C ASN A 101 -0.72 -20.94 5.71
N SER A 102 -0.76 -21.97 6.57
CA SER A 102 -1.55 -21.93 7.81
C SER A 102 -0.96 -21.03 8.90
N THR A 103 0.32 -20.65 8.82
CA THR A 103 0.99 -19.86 9.88
C THR A 103 0.57 -18.39 9.88
N ILE A 104 -0.01 -17.90 8.80
CA ILE A 104 -0.42 -16.50 8.64
C ILE A 104 -1.87 -16.23 9.09
N PHE A 105 -2.56 -17.24 9.64
CA PHE A 105 -3.97 -17.11 10.03
C PHE A 105 -4.18 -16.04 11.11
N ASP A 106 -3.29 -15.98 12.10
CA ASP A 106 -3.34 -14.97 13.16
C ASP A 106 -3.21 -13.55 12.58
N ASP A 107 -2.27 -13.36 11.66
CA ASP A 107 -2.08 -12.08 10.94
C ASP A 107 -3.32 -11.73 10.10
N ALA A 108 -3.93 -12.70 9.43
CA ALA A 108 -5.13 -12.50 8.63
C ALA A 108 -6.32 -12.03 9.50
N ILE A 109 -6.49 -12.58 10.71
CA ILE A 109 -7.50 -12.13 11.67
C ILE A 109 -7.23 -10.70 12.11
N ILE A 110 -6.00 -10.38 12.54
CA ILE A 110 -5.63 -9.04 13.01
C ILE A 110 -5.90 -8.01 11.92
N VAL A 111 -5.45 -8.28 10.69
CA VAL A 111 -5.65 -7.38 9.55
C VAL A 111 -7.14 -7.25 9.19
N SER A 112 -7.95 -8.28 9.39
CA SER A 112 -9.42 -8.19 9.21
C SER A 112 -10.04 -7.20 10.19
N VAL A 113 -9.66 -7.26 11.47
CA VAL A 113 -10.12 -6.31 12.50
C VAL A 113 -9.66 -4.89 12.17
N LEU A 114 -8.38 -4.70 11.82
CA LEU A 114 -7.85 -3.39 11.44
C LEU A 114 -8.54 -2.82 10.20
N THR A 115 -8.87 -3.67 9.21
CA THR A 115 -9.62 -3.27 8.02
C THR A 115 -11.03 -2.79 8.37
N ALA A 116 -11.73 -3.52 9.23
CA ALA A 116 -13.06 -3.12 9.70
C ALA A 116 -13.03 -1.78 10.45
N LEU A 117 -12.05 -1.59 11.34
CA LEU A 117 -11.84 -0.33 12.07
C LEU A 117 -11.52 0.84 11.14
N LEU A 118 -10.63 0.62 10.15
CA LEU A 118 -10.27 1.64 9.17
C LEU A 118 -11.46 2.04 8.30
N LEU A 119 -12.26 1.07 7.83
CA LEU A 119 -13.47 1.34 7.06
C LEU A 119 -14.49 2.11 7.90
N PHE A 120 -14.74 1.70 9.14
CA PHE A 120 -15.63 2.40 10.06
C PHE A 120 -15.17 3.85 10.30
N GLY A 121 -13.89 4.05 10.61
CA GLY A 121 -13.30 5.37 10.80
C GLY A 121 -13.40 6.24 9.54
N TYR A 122 -13.08 5.67 8.37
CA TYR A 122 -13.18 6.35 7.09
C TYR A 122 -14.60 6.82 6.78
N PHE A 123 -15.60 5.95 6.89
CA PHE A 123 -16.99 6.32 6.60
C PHE A 123 -17.49 7.42 7.55
N LYS A 124 -17.10 7.37 8.83
CA LYS A 124 -17.46 8.37 9.84
C LYS A 124 -16.79 9.73 9.63
N VAL A 125 -15.55 9.75 9.15
CA VAL A 125 -14.84 11.00 8.80
C VAL A 125 -15.38 11.56 7.50
N ARG A 126 -15.60 10.71 6.49
CA ARG A 126 -16.17 11.10 5.19
C ARG A 126 -17.56 11.70 5.34
N SER A 127 -18.38 11.23 6.28
CA SER A 127 -19.73 11.82 6.49
C SER A 127 -19.71 13.22 7.12
N ARG A 128 -18.53 13.72 7.55
CA ARG A 128 -18.36 15.03 8.19
C ARG A 128 -17.60 16.04 7.32
N LEU A 129 -17.05 15.59 6.19
CA LEU A 129 -16.40 16.40 5.16
C LEU A 129 -17.39 16.67 4.03
#